data_AF-A0AAX0I8X0-F1
#
_entry.id   AF-A0AAX0I8X0-F1
#
_cell.length_a   1.000
_cell.length_b   1.000
_cell.length_c   1.000
_cell.angle_alpha   90.00
_cell.angle_beta   90.00
_cell.angle_gamma   90.00
#
_symmetry.space_group_name_H-M   'P 1'
#
loop_
_entity.id
_entity.type
_entity.pdbx_description
1 polymer ?
#
loop_
_entity_poly.entity_id
_entity_poly.type
_entity_poly.pdbx_seq_one_letter_code
_entity_poly.pdbx_strand_id
1 'polypeptide(L)'
;MTDVFKYGQQDLIYQLNQLAKAKDIVDIPHNSAVAAASAAASAAAAAAAAESDGTAATAASKAAAALKSLDARYLGAKTLPPDVDNNGDALLAGATYWDTVLNSGCLRVFQAGTWVTIPANLASQISSTPAGGIVATDVQAALAELDAKKAARAMTLAGYGITDALPGSYVPTWGSITGKPQFAAVATSGSKADVGLDSVDNTSDASKPVSTATASALAGKASLSGATFTGAVNGITKTMVGMGSVDNTSDTAKPVSTLQQAALNSKVNIANPTTTGTWSHTGGPLSLSSGASAWGVFRSDIVGNSYMAFIKGGSSLQIGYLGSDGGALVIGGTGENFVLRGTSHLILASDGGVVRPRVDDAHNLGLSNYRWRNSYFSVAPTITSDAREKDMFRALEAVEIAAAADIARAIRVYRWKTAIAIKGGGAREHIGPTVQAAIKIMESHGLDPFNYGFICYDSWKGETIEHAAIEATDDREMQAAWTETIPASDRYAFRYDELNQFIAAGLEARQTVIEARLAALESAVP
;
A
#
# COMPACT_ATOMS: atom_id res chain seq x y z
N MET A 1 -49.30 2.18 56.60
CA MET A 1 -48.52 2.94 55.58
C MET A 1 -47.89 1.94 54.63
N THR A 2 -48.62 1.44 53.64
CA THR A 2 -48.13 0.35 52.78
C THR A 2 -48.34 0.58 51.27
N ASP A 3 -48.95 1.70 50.85
CA ASP A 3 -49.26 1.92 49.43
C ASP A 3 -48.53 3.10 48.76
N VAL A 4 -47.87 3.98 49.51
CA VAL A 4 -47.24 5.18 48.93
C VAL A 4 -45.90 4.86 48.23
N PHE A 5 -45.23 3.76 48.63
CA PHE A 5 -43.96 3.34 48.03
C PHE A 5 -44.11 2.70 46.64
N LYS A 6 -45.32 2.26 46.25
CA LYS A 6 -45.55 1.58 44.97
C LYS A 6 -45.79 2.54 43.79
N TYR A 7 -46.30 3.75 44.05
CA TYR A 7 -46.62 4.73 42.99
C TYR A 7 -45.38 5.37 42.36
N GLY A 8 -44.36 5.73 43.15
CA GLY A 8 -43.12 6.32 42.63
C GLY A 8 -42.28 5.35 41.79
N GLN A 9 -42.34 4.05 42.10
CA GLN A 9 -41.68 3.02 41.30
C GLN A 9 -42.39 2.78 39.96
N GLN A 10 -43.73 2.83 39.92
CA GLN A 10 -44.49 2.69 38.67
C GLN A 10 -44.25 3.87 37.72
N ASP A 11 -44.12 5.09 38.24
CA ASP A 11 -43.86 6.29 37.43
C ASP A 11 -42.44 6.28 36.85
N LEU A 12 -41.45 5.81 37.62
CA LEU A 12 -40.08 5.61 37.15
C LEU A 12 -40.01 4.52 36.06
N ILE A 13 -40.74 3.42 36.23
CA ILE A 13 -40.86 2.35 35.23
C ILE A 13 -41.52 2.87 33.94
N TYR A 14 -42.55 3.72 34.07
CA TYR A 14 -43.20 4.35 32.92
C TYR A 14 -42.24 5.27 32.16
N GLN A 15 -41.49 6.12 32.87
CA GLN A 15 -40.49 7.00 32.26
C GLN A 15 -39.34 6.22 31.60
N LEU A 16 -38.84 5.15 32.24
CA LEU A 16 -37.83 4.27 31.64
C LEU A 16 -38.36 3.64 30.35
N ASN A 17 -39.60 3.17 30.34
CA ASN A 17 -40.23 2.58 29.17
C ASN A 17 -40.43 3.59 28.03
N GLN A 18 -40.73 4.85 28.34
CA GLN A 18 -40.83 5.91 27.33
C GLN A 18 -39.46 6.32 26.78
N LEU A 19 -38.42 6.35 27.61
CA LEU A 19 -37.04 6.56 27.16
C LEU A 19 -36.55 5.41 26.27
N ALA A 20 -36.83 4.16 26.67
CA ALA A 20 -36.52 2.98 25.87
C ALA A 20 -37.23 3.03 24.51
N LYS A 21 -38.53 3.36 24.48
CA LYS A 21 -39.28 3.56 23.24
C LYS A 21 -38.72 4.69 22.37
N ALA A 22 -38.34 5.82 22.96
CA ALA A 22 -37.76 6.94 22.21
C ALA A 22 -36.39 6.56 21.61
N LYS A 23 -35.58 5.79 22.35
CA LYS A 23 -34.32 5.24 21.86
C LYS A 23 -34.55 4.22 20.74
N ASP A 24 -35.51 3.31 20.90
CA ASP A 24 -35.88 2.31 19.90
C ASP A 24 -36.40 2.95 18.60
N ILE A 25 -37.18 4.04 18.69
CA ILE A 25 -37.69 4.80 17.52
C ILE A 25 -36.55 5.38 16.68
N VAL A 26 -35.40 5.70 17.28
CA VAL A 26 -34.23 6.28 16.58
C VAL A 26 -33.24 5.21 16.15
N ASP A 27 -32.91 4.29 17.05
CA ASP A 27 -31.85 3.30 16.85
C ASP A 27 -32.29 2.16 15.92
N ILE A 28 -33.55 1.72 15.97
CA ILE A 28 -34.02 0.61 15.13
C ILE A 28 -33.96 0.99 13.64
N PRO A 29 -34.47 2.15 13.19
CA PRO A 29 -34.34 2.56 11.79
C PRO A 29 -32.89 2.79 11.38
N HIS A 30 -32.07 3.39 12.25
CA HIS A 30 -30.65 3.64 11.96
C HIS A 30 -29.88 2.33 11.79
N ASN A 31 -30.02 1.39 12.74
CA ASN A 31 -29.39 0.08 12.66
C ASN A 31 -29.89 -0.74 11.46
N SER A 32 -31.18 -0.63 11.13
CA SER A 32 -31.76 -1.23 9.93
C SER A 32 -31.16 -0.66 8.65
N ALA A 33 -30.97 0.66 8.57
CA ALA A 33 -30.34 1.32 7.43
C ALA A 33 -28.86 0.93 7.29
N VAL A 34 -28.11 0.89 8.38
CA VAL A 34 -26.70 0.46 8.41
C VAL A 34 -26.57 -1.01 8.03
N ALA A 35 -27.47 -1.87 8.50
CA ALA A 35 -27.53 -3.28 8.11
C ALA A 35 -27.87 -3.44 6.61
N ALA A 36 -28.81 -2.66 6.08
CA ALA A 36 -29.14 -2.65 4.66
C ALA A 36 -27.97 -2.17 3.78
N ALA A 37 -27.25 -1.12 4.21
CA ALA A 37 -26.05 -0.64 3.52
C ALA A 37 -24.92 -1.68 3.55
N SER A 38 -24.73 -2.36 4.69
CA SER A 38 -23.74 -3.43 4.83
C SER A 38 -24.08 -4.64 3.97
N ALA A 39 -25.37 -5.00 3.86
CA ALA A 39 -25.84 -6.05 2.98
C ALA A 39 -25.67 -5.69 1.50
N ALA A 40 -25.93 -4.43 1.11
CA ALA A 40 -25.71 -3.95 -0.24
C ALA A 40 -24.22 -3.97 -0.62
N ALA A 41 -23.33 -3.53 0.28
CA ALA A 41 -21.88 -3.59 0.08
C ALA A 41 -21.39 -5.05 -0.03
N SER A 42 -21.93 -5.96 0.79
CA SER A 42 -21.62 -7.38 0.71
C SER A 42 -22.10 -8.01 -0.60
N ALA A 43 -23.28 -7.62 -1.10
CA ALA A 43 -23.81 -8.07 -2.38
C ALA A 43 -22.96 -7.56 -3.56
N ALA A 44 -22.52 -6.30 -3.51
CA ALA A 44 -21.62 -5.74 -4.51
C ALA A 44 -20.25 -6.45 -4.53
N ALA A 45 -19.70 -6.75 -3.34
CA ALA A 45 -18.46 -7.52 -3.22
C ALA A 45 -18.62 -8.95 -3.77
N ALA A 46 -19.75 -9.60 -3.51
CA ALA A 46 -20.05 -10.94 -4.05
C ALA A 46 -20.19 -10.92 -5.58
N ALA A 47 -20.80 -9.88 -6.15
CA ALA A 47 -20.91 -9.71 -7.61
C ALA A 47 -19.52 -9.53 -8.25
N ALA A 48 -18.66 -8.68 -7.68
CA ALA A 48 -17.29 -8.49 -8.16
C ALA A 48 -16.44 -9.78 -8.06
N ALA A 49 -16.62 -10.56 -7.00
CA ALA A 49 -15.98 -11.88 -6.87
C ALA A 49 -16.45 -12.85 -7.96
N ALA A 50 -17.75 -12.90 -8.25
CA ALA A 50 -18.30 -13.73 -9.32
C ALA A 50 -17.80 -13.33 -10.72
N GLU A 51 -17.65 -12.04 -10.99
CA GLU A 51 -17.07 -11.54 -12.26
C GLU A 51 -15.58 -11.92 -12.40
N SER A 52 -14.82 -11.85 -11.30
CA SER A 52 -13.42 -12.29 -11.26
C SER A 52 -13.31 -13.79 -11.53
N ASP A 53 -14.14 -14.61 -10.89
CA ASP A 53 -14.20 -16.06 -11.12
C ASP A 53 -14.58 -16.39 -12.57
N GLY A 54 -15.54 -15.67 -13.16
CA GLY A 54 -15.92 -15.82 -14.57
C GLY A 54 -14.76 -15.49 -15.53
N THR A 55 -13.97 -14.48 -15.21
CA THR A 55 -12.77 -14.12 -15.99
C THR A 55 -11.70 -15.19 -15.89
N ALA A 56 -11.47 -15.74 -14.69
CA ALA A 56 -10.53 -16.84 -14.46
C ALA A 56 -10.97 -18.13 -15.20
N ALA A 57 -12.25 -18.48 -15.14
CA ALA A 57 -12.80 -19.62 -15.86
C ALA A 57 -12.65 -19.49 -17.39
N THR A 58 -12.87 -18.28 -17.92
CA THR A 58 -12.67 -17.98 -19.34
C THR A 58 -11.20 -18.10 -19.75
N ALA A 59 -10.28 -17.60 -18.92
CA ALA A 59 -8.84 -17.73 -19.17
C ALA A 59 -8.38 -19.21 -19.15
N ALA A 60 -8.86 -20.00 -18.19
CA ALA A 60 -8.60 -21.44 -18.12
C ALA A 60 -9.11 -22.18 -19.37
N SER A 61 -10.31 -21.83 -19.84
CA SER A 61 -10.92 -22.41 -21.04
C SER A 61 -10.11 -22.08 -22.30
N LYS A 62 -9.62 -20.84 -22.44
CA LYS A 62 -8.74 -20.43 -23.55
C LYS A 62 -7.39 -21.14 -23.51
N ALA A 63 -6.79 -21.31 -22.33
CA ALA A 63 -5.53 -22.04 -22.18
C ALA A 63 -5.68 -23.53 -22.54
N ALA A 64 -6.76 -24.18 -22.08
CA ALA A 64 -7.08 -25.56 -22.43
C ALA A 64 -7.32 -25.72 -23.95
N ALA A 65 -8.04 -24.79 -24.58
CA ALA A 65 -8.27 -24.80 -26.02
C ALA A 65 -6.97 -24.62 -26.82
N ALA A 66 -6.05 -23.76 -26.36
CA ALA A 66 -4.74 -23.56 -26.98
C ALA A 66 -3.87 -24.83 -26.89
N LEU A 67 -3.84 -25.48 -25.72
CA LEU A 67 -3.15 -26.77 -25.53
C LEU A 67 -3.73 -27.85 -26.44
N LYS A 68 -5.07 -27.99 -26.49
CA LYS A 68 -5.73 -28.94 -27.38
C LYS A 68 -5.40 -28.67 -28.86
N SER A 69 -5.34 -27.39 -29.27
CA SER A 69 -4.96 -27.03 -30.64
C SER A 69 -3.49 -27.32 -30.97
N LEU A 70 -2.59 -27.16 -30.01
CA LEU A 70 -1.18 -27.51 -30.18
C LEU A 70 -1.01 -29.03 -30.28
N ASP A 71 -1.64 -29.78 -29.39
CA ASP A 71 -1.60 -31.24 -29.35
C ASP A 71 -2.21 -31.88 -30.62
N ALA A 72 -3.27 -31.27 -31.18
CA ALA A 72 -3.84 -31.68 -32.46
C ALA A 72 -2.90 -31.44 -33.67
N ARG A 73 -1.92 -30.53 -33.56
CA ARG A 73 -0.96 -30.23 -34.65
C ARG A 73 0.41 -30.88 -34.46
N TYR A 74 0.79 -31.23 -33.25
CA TYR A 74 2.06 -31.90 -32.97
C TYR A 74 1.80 -33.26 -32.33
N LEU A 75 1.75 -34.30 -33.18
CA LEU A 75 1.35 -35.64 -32.80
C LEU A 75 2.49 -36.46 -32.16
N GLY A 76 3.67 -35.85 -32.03
CA GLY A 76 4.86 -36.48 -31.45
C GLY A 76 5.51 -37.51 -32.37
N ALA A 77 6.23 -38.47 -31.79
CA ALA A 77 6.92 -39.54 -32.51
C ALA A 77 6.01 -40.77 -32.71
N LYS A 78 5.93 -41.29 -33.93
CA LYS A 78 5.13 -42.48 -34.29
C LYS A 78 5.90 -43.34 -35.29
N THR A 79 5.59 -44.64 -35.31
CA THR A 79 6.21 -45.62 -36.21
C THR A 79 5.45 -45.81 -37.52
N LEU A 80 4.20 -45.32 -37.60
CA LEU A 80 3.33 -45.37 -38.77
C LEU A 80 2.55 -44.05 -38.89
N PRO A 81 2.06 -43.67 -40.09
CA PRO A 81 1.24 -42.49 -40.26
C PRO A 81 -0.06 -42.63 -39.45
N PRO A 82 -0.37 -41.69 -38.53
CA PRO A 82 -1.64 -41.72 -37.83
C PRO A 82 -2.78 -41.32 -38.78
N ASP A 83 -3.98 -41.84 -38.54
CA ASP A 83 -5.21 -41.51 -39.29
C ASP A 83 -6.07 -40.45 -38.57
N VAL A 84 -5.83 -40.27 -37.27
CA VAL A 84 -6.50 -39.32 -36.38
C VAL A 84 -5.47 -38.59 -35.52
N ASP A 85 -5.84 -37.43 -34.97
CA ASP A 85 -4.98 -36.67 -34.06
C ASP A 85 -4.86 -37.32 -32.66
N ASN A 86 -4.12 -36.69 -31.74
CA ASN A 86 -3.93 -37.21 -30.37
C ASN A 86 -5.24 -37.22 -29.53
N ASN A 87 -6.30 -36.55 -29.98
CA ASN A 87 -7.62 -36.53 -29.35
C ASN A 87 -8.60 -37.52 -30.00
N GLY A 88 -8.23 -38.17 -31.10
CA GLY A 88 -9.10 -39.04 -31.90
C GLY A 88 -9.95 -38.31 -32.94
N ASP A 89 -9.71 -37.01 -33.16
CA ASP A 89 -10.37 -36.19 -34.17
C ASP A 89 -9.65 -36.31 -35.54
N ALA A 90 -10.29 -35.83 -36.62
CA ALA A 90 -9.69 -35.85 -37.95
C ALA A 90 -8.44 -34.96 -38.03
N LEU A 91 -7.43 -35.40 -38.79
CA LEU A 91 -6.17 -34.68 -38.94
C LEU A 91 -6.34 -33.30 -39.58
N LEU A 92 -5.72 -32.30 -38.96
CA LEU A 92 -5.70 -30.93 -39.47
C LEU A 92 -4.58 -30.76 -40.51
N ALA A 93 -4.83 -29.94 -41.53
CA ALA A 93 -3.78 -29.51 -42.45
C ALA A 93 -2.66 -28.78 -41.68
N GLY A 94 -1.42 -29.18 -41.91
CA GLY A 94 -0.24 -28.73 -41.18
C GLY A 94 0.05 -29.50 -39.89
N ALA A 95 -0.71 -30.54 -39.54
CA ALA A 95 -0.34 -31.45 -38.45
C ALA A 95 0.99 -32.13 -38.77
N THR A 96 1.82 -32.38 -37.75
CA THR A 96 3.15 -32.94 -37.89
C THR A 96 3.37 -34.11 -36.93
N TYR A 97 4.12 -35.11 -37.37
CA TYR A 97 4.63 -36.17 -36.51
C TYR A 97 6.05 -36.56 -36.93
N TRP A 98 6.83 -37.08 -36.00
CA TRP A 98 8.14 -37.63 -36.27
C TRP A 98 8.02 -39.12 -36.58
N ASP A 99 8.27 -39.49 -37.84
CA ASP A 99 8.28 -40.88 -38.28
C ASP A 99 9.60 -41.53 -37.90
N THR A 100 9.56 -42.43 -36.92
CA THR A 100 10.76 -43.07 -36.37
C THR A 100 11.30 -44.20 -37.26
N VAL A 101 10.58 -44.58 -38.32
CA VAL A 101 10.92 -45.74 -39.16
C VAL A 101 11.33 -45.30 -40.57
N LEU A 102 10.59 -44.38 -41.18
CA LEU A 102 10.89 -43.89 -42.52
C LEU A 102 12.19 -43.07 -42.52
N ASN A 103 13.10 -43.40 -43.43
CA ASN A 103 14.39 -42.71 -43.64
C ASN A 103 15.28 -42.56 -42.38
N SER A 104 15.25 -43.53 -41.46
CA SER A 104 15.98 -43.49 -40.18
C SER A 104 15.57 -42.33 -39.24
N GLY A 105 14.36 -41.81 -39.40
CA GLY A 105 13.83 -40.68 -38.63
C GLY A 105 13.58 -39.46 -39.51
N CYS A 106 12.32 -39.10 -39.75
CA CYS A 106 11.99 -37.90 -40.51
C CYS A 106 10.73 -37.18 -40.00
N LEU A 107 10.66 -35.87 -40.18
CA LEU A 107 9.46 -35.09 -39.89
C LEU A 107 8.46 -35.20 -41.05
N ARG A 108 7.23 -35.59 -40.73
CA ARG A 108 6.10 -35.67 -41.68
C ARG A 108 5.13 -34.53 -41.41
N VAL A 109 4.52 -33.99 -42.47
CA VAL A 109 3.46 -32.96 -42.39
C VAL A 109 2.23 -33.39 -43.18
N PHE A 110 1.04 -33.22 -42.60
CA PHE A 110 -0.22 -33.58 -43.23
C PHE A 110 -0.72 -32.43 -44.11
N GLN A 111 -0.77 -32.64 -45.41
CA GLN A 111 -1.22 -31.61 -46.37
C GLN A 111 -2.10 -32.26 -47.45
N ALA A 112 -3.22 -31.61 -47.77
CA ALA A 112 -4.17 -32.06 -48.79
C ALA A 112 -4.62 -33.53 -48.65
N GLY A 113 -4.85 -34.00 -47.41
CA GLY A 113 -5.34 -35.36 -47.14
C GLY A 113 -4.26 -36.45 -47.17
N THR A 114 -2.98 -36.09 -47.25
CA THR A 114 -1.86 -37.04 -47.30
C THR A 114 -0.68 -36.61 -46.42
N TRP A 115 0.11 -37.58 -45.95
CA TRP A 115 1.32 -37.34 -45.18
C TRP A 115 2.54 -37.15 -46.08
N VAL A 116 3.07 -35.93 -46.14
CA VAL A 116 4.24 -35.55 -46.93
C VAL A 116 5.49 -35.56 -46.05
N THR A 117 6.61 -36.05 -46.57
CA THR A 117 7.92 -35.99 -45.89
C THR A 117 8.54 -34.62 -46.09
N ILE A 118 8.96 -33.95 -45.01
CA ILE A 118 9.79 -32.76 -45.11
C ILE A 118 11.23 -33.26 -45.34
N PRO A 119 11.85 -32.98 -46.51
CA PRO A 119 13.17 -33.50 -46.82
C PRO A 119 14.20 -32.93 -45.84
N ALA A 120 14.98 -33.82 -45.21
CA ALA A 120 16.30 -33.44 -44.73
C ALA A 120 17.15 -33.19 -45.97
N ASN A 121 17.74 -32.02 -46.13
CA ASN A 121 18.50 -31.67 -47.33
C ASN A 121 19.66 -32.67 -47.51
N LEU A 122 19.52 -33.66 -48.41
CA LEU A 122 20.61 -34.56 -48.81
C LEU A 122 21.56 -33.79 -49.73
N ALA A 123 22.87 -34.11 -49.69
CA ALA A 123 23.87 -33.50 -50.58
C ALA A 123 23.54 -33.65 -52.08
N SER A 124 22.71 -34.64 -52.45
CA SER A 124 22.18 -34.83 -53.81
C SER A 124 21.17 -33.76 -54.27
N GLN A 125 20.66 -32.93 -53.35
CA GLN A 125 19.69 -31.86 -53.63
C GLN A 125 20.34 -30.47 -53.70
N ILE A 126 21.65 -30.39 -53.42
CA ILE A 126 22.42 -29.14 -53.50
C ILE A 126 23.11 -29.11 -54.87
N SER A 127 22.62 -28.24 -55.74
CA SER A 127 23.21 -27.99 -57.05
C SER A 127 24.62 -27.41 -56.90
N SER A 128 25.55 -27.91 -57.71
CA SER A 128 26.92 -27.40 -57.78
C SER A 128 27.29 -27.06 -59.23
N THR A 129 28.15 -26.06 -59.43
CA THR A 129 28.70 -25.70 -60.75
C THR A 129 30.22 -25.82 -60.69
N PRO A 130 30.78 -27.01 -60.96
CA PRO A 130 32.21 -27.23 -60.77
C PRO A 130 33.03 -26.64 -61.93
N ALA A 131 34.30 -26.31 -61.67
CA ALA A 131 35.30 -25.96 -62.68
C ALA A 131 36.32 -27.10 -62.86
N GLY A 132 36.99 -27.17 -64.01
CA GLY A 132 38.07 -28.14 -64.25
C GLY A 132 37.66 -29.50 -64.79
N GLY A 133 36.60 -29.58 -65.61
CA GLY A 133 36.26 -30.79 -66.37
C GLY A 133 35.51 -31.87 -65.59
N ILE A 134 34.86 -31.51 -64.47
CA ILE A 134 33.85 -32.33 -63.78
C ILE A 134 32.48 -32.00 -64.39
N VAL A 135 31.69 -33.02 -64.73
CA VAL A 135 30.42 -32.88 -65.47
C VAL A 135 29.19 -33.02 -64.55
N ALA A 136 29.38 -33.59 -63.36
CA ALA A 136 28.33 -33.74 -62.35
C ALA A 136 27.70 -32.39 -61.89
N THR A 137 26.37 -32.39 -61.73
CA THR A 137 25.56 -31.20 -61.38
C THR A 137 25.10 -31.15 -59.91
N ASP A 138 25.39 -32.19 -59.13
CA ASP A 138 25.17 -32.24 -57.68
C ASP A 138 26.45 -32.71 -56.95
N VAL A 139 26.52 -32.39 -55.65
CA VAL A 139 27.73 -32.60 -54.84
C VAL A 139 28.09 -34.09 -54.69
N GLN A 140 27.10 -34.99 -54.68
CA GLN A 140 27.34 -36.43 -54.51
C GLN A 140 27.95 -37.05 -55.78
N ALA A 141 27.44 -36.67 -56.95
CA ALA A 141 27.98 -37.10 -58.24
C ALA A 141 29.39 -36.52 -58.51
N ALA A 142 29.66 -35.30 -58.05
CA ALA A 142 30.99 -34.68 -58.19
C ALA A 142 32.09 -35.42 -57.41
N LEU A 143 31.78 -35.90 -56.19
CA LEU A 143 32.70 -36.74 -55.41
C LEU A 143 32.97 -38.09 -56.10
N ALA A 144 31.92 -38.75 -56.60
CA ALA A 144 32.05 -40.04 -57.29
C ALA A 144 32.86 -39.93 -58.60
N GLU A 145 32.66 -38.85 -59.37
CA GLU A 145 33.41 -38.58 -60.59
C GLU A 145 34.90 -38.28 -60.31
N LEU A 146 35.19 -37.56 -59.22
CA LEU A 146 36.55 -37.32 -58.76
C LEU A 146 37.24 -38.63 -58.35
N ASP A 147 36.57 -39.48 -57.57
CA ASP A 147 37.13 -40.77 -57.14
C ASP A 147 37.39 -41.72 -58.31
N ALA A 148 36.52 -41.72 -59.33
CA ALA A 148 36.75 -42.48 -60.56
C ALA A 148 37.93 -41.94 -61.39
N LYS A 149 38.11 -40.60 -61.46
CA LYS A 149 39.22 -39.97 -62.19
C LYS A 149 40.56 -40.06 -61.45
N LYS A 150 40.54 -40.18 -60.12
CA LYS A 150 41.74 -40.35 -59.28
C LYS A 150 42.39 -41.72 -59.44
N ALA A 151 41.68 -42.72 -59.97
CA ALA A 151 42.17 -44.08 -60.21
C ALA A 151 43.03 -44.24 -61.49
N ALA A 152 43.13 -43.23 -62.37
CA ALA A 152 43.82 -43.34 -63.65
C ALA A 152 45.14 -42.53 -63.69
N ARG A 153 46.16 -42.99 -62.96
CA ARG A 153 47.55 -42.62 -63.28
C ARG A 153 48.50 -43.80 -63.08
N ALA A 154 48.53 -44.71 -64.05
CA ALA A 154 49.68 -45.56 -64.30
C ALA A 154 49.82 -45.79 -65.82
N MET A 155 51.00 -45.45 -66.32
CA MET A 155 51.40 -45.45 -67.73
C MET A 155 51.38 -46.86 -68.33
N THR A 156 50.88 -46.94 -69.56
CA THR A 156 51.18 -48.01 -70.51
C THR A 156 52.70 -48.05 -70.77
N LEU A 157 53.35 -49.21 -70.62
CA LEU A 157 54.64 -49.47 -71.27
C LEU A 157 54.43 -50.51 -72.38
N ALA A 158 53.83 -50.04 -73.48
CA ALA A 158 53.85 -50.74 -74.75
C ALA A 158 55.31 -50.81 -75.23
N GLY A 159 55.95 -51.97 -75.01
CA GLY A 159 57.38 -52.19 -75.32
C GLY A 159 58.00 -53.43 -74.68
N TYR A 160 57.32 -54.08 -73.71
CA TYR A 160 57.87 -55.23 -72.97
C TYR A 160 57.03 -56.53 -73.03
N GLY A 161 56.11 -56.67 -73.99
CA GLY A 161 55.66 -57.97 -74.50
C GLY A 161 55.16 -59.02 -73.50
N ILE A 162 54.37 -58.65 -72.49
CA ILE A 162 53.67 -59.63 -71.65
C ILE A 162 52.16 -59.43 -71.80
N THR A 163 51.52 -60.41 -72.44
CA THR A 163 50.06 -60.62 -72.43
C THR A 163 49.81 -62.01 -71.86
N ASP A 164 48.94 -62.06 -70.85
CA ASP A 164 48.31 -63.25 -70.31
C ASP A 164 47.30 -63.80 -71.34
N ALA A 165 47.66 -64.90 -71.99
CA ALA A 165 46.72 -65.87 -72.56
C ALA A 165 47.49 -67.14 -73.02
N LEU A 166 47.29 -68.23 -72.26
CA LEU A 166 47.59 -69.63 -72.56
C LEU A 166 47.20 -70.06 -74.01
N PRO A 167 47.84 -71.07 -74.65
CA PRO A 167 47.92 -72.45 -74.12
C PRO A 167 49.25 -73.20 -74.40
N GLY A 168 49.34 -74.40 -73.83
CA GLY A 168 50.57 -75.17 -73.65
C GLY A 168 51.27 -75.68 -74.91
N SER A 169 52.54 -76.02 -74.70
CA SER A 169 53.47 -76.63 -75.66
C SER A 169 54.05 -75.70 -76.72
N TYR A 170 54.84 -74.70 -76.30
CA TYR A 170 55.86 -74.11 -77.15
C TYR A 170 57.11 -73.77 -76.34
N VAL A 171 58.21 -74.48 -76.60
CA VAL A 171 59.53 -74.25 -76.02
C VAL A 171 60.36 -73.55 -77.10
N PRO A 172 60.67 -72.25 -77.02
CA PRO A 172 61.61 -71.64 -77.96
C PRO A 172 63.02 -71.98 -77.51
N THR A 173 63.77 -72.65 -78.39
CA THR A 173 65.19 -72.94 -78.23
C THR A 173 66.00 -71.64 -78.25
N TRP A 174 66.61 -71.30 -77.11
CA TRP A 174 67.39 -70.08 -76.87
C TRP A 174 68.80 -70.13 -77.49
N GLY A 175 68.86 -70.21 -78.82
CA GLY A 175 70.12 -70.38 -79.56
C GLY A 175 70.76 -69.13 -80.19
N SER A 176 70.12 -67.95 -80.23
CA SER A 176 70.65 -66.86 -81.07
C SER A 176 70.24 -65.43 -80.70
N ILE A 177 70.34 -65.04 -79.42
CA ILE A 177 70.29 -63.61 -79.05
C ILE A 177 71.65 -63.18 -78.50
N THR A 178 72.45 -62.58 -79.37
CA THR A 178 73.73 -61.92 -79.07
C THR A 178 73.46 -60.60 -78.33
N GLY A 179 74.04 -60.42 -77.14
CA GLY A 179 74.18 -59.10 -76.48
C GLY A 179 73.30 -58.79 -75.26
N LYS A 180 73.29 -59.65 -74.22
CA LYS A 180 72.83 -59.25 -72.86
C LYS A 180 73.75 -59.79 -71.76
N PRO A 181 73.95 -59.03 -70.65
CA PRO A 181 74.92 -59.32 -69.61
C PRO A 181 74.49 -60.50 -68.74
N GLN A 182 75.47 -61.33 -68.39
CA GLN A 182 75.35 -62.51 -67.55
C GLN A 182 75.22 -62.12 -66.08
N PHE A 183 74.09 -62.43 -65.44
CA PHE A 183 74.03 -62.73 -64.01
C PHE A 183 73.42 -64.11 -63.84
N ALA A 184 74.17 -65.11 -64.30
CA ALA A 184 74.05 -66.47 -63.82
C ALA A 184 75.00 -66.60 -62.61
N ALA A 185 74.51 -67.31 -61.58
CA ALA A 185 75.18 -67.65 -60.32
C ALA A 185 75.18 -66.55 -59.25
N VAL A 186 74.15 -66.48 -58.41
CA VAL A 186 74.23 -66.18 -56.96
C VAL A 186 72.89 -66.56 -56.32
N ALA A 187 72.86 -67.73 -55.68
CA ALA A 187 72.01 -68.13 -54.55
C ALA A 187 72.33 -69.61 -54.25
N THR A 188 73.56 -69.88 -53.82
CA THR A 188 74.00 -71.23 -53.46
C THR A 188 73.64 -71.60 -52.01
N SER A 189 73.30 -70.62 -51.16
CA SER A 189 73.03 -70.87 -49.73
C SER A 189 71.59 -70.59 -49.28
N GLY A 190 70.81 -69.87 -50.09
CA GLY A 190 69.45 -69.43 -49.70
C GLY A 190 69.45 -68.30 -48.66
N SER A 191 70.62 -67.71 -48.35
CA SER A 191 70.74 -66.57 -47.44
C SER A 191 70.41 -65.26 -48.16
N LYS A 192 69.72 -64.34 -47.49
CA LYS A 192 69.48 -62.97 -47.97
C LYS A 192 70.77 -62.16 -48.21
N ALA A 193 71.88 -62.62 -47.64
CA ALA A 193 73.20 -62.02 -47.85
C ALA A 193 73.78 -62.30 -49.24
N ASP A 194 73.34 -63.37 -49.90
CA ASP A 194 73.79 -63.69 -51.25
C ASP A 194 73.48 -62.53 -52.22
N VAL A 195 72.40 -61.78 -51.97
CA VAL A 195 71.98 -60.63 -52.80
C VAL A 195 72.16 -59.26 -52.13
N GLY A 196 72.98 -59.17 -51.07
CA GLY A 196 73.28 -57.91 -50.39
C GLY A 196 72.10 -57.29 -49.63
N LEU A 197 71.11 -58.09 -49.23
CA LEU A 197 69.91 -57.65 -48.48
C LEU A 197 69.96 -58.05 -47.00
N ASP A 198 71.17 -58.18 -46.47
CA ASP A 198 71.49 -58.71 -45.14
C ASP A 198 70.83 -57.87 -44.03
N SER A 199 70.74 -56.56 -44.26
CA SER A 199 70.12 -55.59 -43.35
C SER A 199 68.61 -55.44 -43.52
N VAL A 200 67.99 -56.14 -44.49
CA VAL A 200 66.54 -56.11 -44.67
C VAL A 200 65.93 -57.25 -43.85
N ASP A 201 65.07 -56.90 -42.89
CA ASP A 201 64.29 -57.87 -42.13
C ASP A 201 62.91 -58.06 -42.78
N ASN A 202 62.46 -59.31 -42.90
CA ASN A 202 61.19 -59.66 -43.55
C ASN A 202 60.03 -59.70 -42.55
N THR A 203 60.06 -58.79 -41.57
CA THR A 203 58.99 -58.60 -40.59
C THR A 203 57.77 -58.02 -41.31
N SER A 204 56.57 -58.52 -41.00
CA SER A 204 55.31 -57.99 -41.55
C SER A 204 55.21 -56.48 -41.30
N ASP A 205 54.55 -55.74 -42.18
CA ASP A 205 54.48 -54.28 -42.07
C ASP A 205 53.93 -53.79 -40.71
N ALA A 206 53.07 -54.59 -40.06
CA ALA A 206 52.55 -54.31 -38.72
C ALA A 206 53.62 -54.36 -37.61
N SER A 207 54.72 -55.08 -37.84
CA SER A 207 55.81 -55.31 -36.88
C SER A 207 57.05 -54.48 -37.18
N LYS A 208 57.04 -53.66 -38.24
CA LYS A 208 58.16 -52.75 -38.54
C LYS A 208 58.15 -51.59 -37.55
N PRO A 209 59.26 -51.31 -36.85
CA PRO A 209 59.33 -50.16 -35.97
C PRO A 209 59.15 -48.88 -36.78
N VAL A 210 58.32 -47.96 -36.26
CA VAL A 210 58.25 -46.60 -36.80
C VAL A 210 59.63 -45.94 -36.68
N SER A 211 60.03 -45.16 -37.69
CA SER A 211 61.32 -44.46 -37.65
C SER A 211 61.38 -43.53 -36.43
N THR A 212 62.58 -43.34 -35.84
CA THR A 212 62.78 -42.45 -34.70
C THR A 212 62.27 -41.03 -34.98
N ALA A 213 62.45 -40.54 -36.21
CA ALA A 213 61.93 -39.25 -36.65
C ALA A 213 60.38 -39.20 -36.61
N THR A 214 59.72 -40.26 -37.05
CA THR A 214 58.25 -40.37 -37.01
C THR A 214 57.74 -40.44 -35.56
N ALA A 215 58.40 -41.23 -34.71
CA ALA A 215 58.04 -41.35 -33.30
C ALA A 215 58.17 -40.00 -32.55
N SER A 216 59.25 -39.26 -32.76
CA SER A 216 59.43 -37.92 -32.17
C SER A 216 58.41 -36.91 -32.68
N ALA A 217 58.08 -36.93 -33.98
CA ALA A 217 57.06 -36.04 -34.54
C ALA A 217 55.66 -36.35 -33.98
N LEU A 218 55.35 -37.61 -33.72
CA LEU A 218 54.08 -38.03 -33.14
C LEU A 218 53.96 -37.64 -31.66
N ALA A 219 55.06 -37.75 -30.89
CA ALA A 219 55.12 -37.33 -29.49
C ALA A 219 54.86 -35.82 -29.29
N GLY A 220 55.04 -34.99 -30.32
CA GLY A 220 54.76 -33.56 -30.28
C GLY A 220 53.31 -33.16 -30.62
N LYS A 221 52.44 -34.11 -30.96
CA LYS A 221 51.02 -33.83 -31.25
C LYS A 221 50.20 -33.87 -29.95
N ALA A 222 49.28 -32.92 -29.78
CA ALA A 222 48.37 -32.91 -28.64
C ALA A 222 47.36 -34.08 -28.74
N SER A 223 47.04 -34.69 -27.59
CA SER A 223 46.01 -35.74 -27.51
C SER A 223 44.64 -35.22 -27.92
N LEU A 224 43.87 -36.04 -28.64
CA LEU A 224 42.49 -35.68 -29.04
C LEU A 224 41.53 -35.52 -27.85
N SER A 225 41.84 -36.20 -26.73
CA SER A 225 41.11 -36.10 -25.47
C SER A 225 42.08 -35.79 -24.33
N GLY A 226 41.74 -34.83 -23.48
CA GLY A 226 42.50 -34.50 -22.28
C GLY A 226 43.82 -33.76 -22.52
N ALA A 227 44.03 -33.15 -23.70
CA ALA A 227 45.20 -32.30 -23.92
C ALA A 227 45.26 -31.17 -22.87
N THR A 228 46.37 -31.09 -22.15
CA THR A 228 46.67 -30.00 -21.22
C THR A 228 47.72 -29.10 -21.86
N PHE A 229 47.35 -27.85 -22.13
CA PHE A 229 48.29 -26.86 -22.65
C PHE A 229 48.95 -26.12 -21.50
N THR A 230 50.28 -26.04 -21.49
CA THR A 230 51.03 -25.18 -20.56
C THR A 230 51.51 -23.93 -21.33
N GLY A 231 51.05 -22.75 -20.92
CA GLY A 231 51.37 -21.47 -21.58
C GLY A 231 50.17 -20.80 -22.25
N ALA A 232 50.40 -19.67 -22.92
CA ALA A 232 49.35 -18.92 -23.62
C ALA A 232 48.91 -19.65 -24.90
N VAL A 233 47.64 -20.09 -24.94
CA VAL A 233 47.02 -20.66 -26.15
C VAL A 233 46.45 -19.51 -26.98
N ASN A 234 47.16 -19.12 -28.04
CA ASN A 234 46.73 -18.06 -28.95
C ASN A 234 45.78 -18.61 -30.03
N GLY A 235 44.84 -17.77 -30.50
CA GLY A 235 43.99 -18.09 -31.66
C GLY A 235 42.66 -18.79 -31.35
N ILE A 236 42.34 -19.07 -30.09
CA ILE A 236 41.02 -19.58 -29.69
C ILE A 236 40.05 -18.41 -29.54
N THR A 237 38.99 -18.39 -30.35
CA THR A 237 37.89 -17.43 -30.22
C THR A 237 36.77 -18.02 -29.35
N LYS A 238 35.91 -17.17 -28.78
CA LYS A 238 34.76 -17.63 -27.99
C LYS A 238 33.84 -18.59 -28.76
N THR A 239 33.75 -18.40 -30.08
CA THR A 239 32.99 -19.29 -30.98
C THR A 239 33.62 -20.68 -31.13
N MET A 240 34.95 -20.81 -31.08
CA MET A 240 35.64 -22.11 -31.21
C MET A 240 35.38 -23.07 -30.05
N VAL A 241 34.96 -22.55 -28.89
CA VAL A 241 34.61 -23.35 -27.70
C VAL A 241 33.11 -23.34 -27.39
N GLY A 242 32.27 -22.95 -28.36
CA GLY A 242 30.81 -22.95 -28.21
C GLY A 242 30.27 -21.86 -27.27
N MET A 243 31.08 -20.86 -26.92
CA MET A 243 30.74 -19.76 -26.01
C MET A 243 30.50 -18.45 -26.76
N GLY A 244 30.00 -18.51 -28.00
CA GLY A 244 29.79 -17.34 -28.86
C GLY A 244 28.87 -16.27 -28.26
N SER A 245 28.01 -16.65 -27.30
CA SER A 245 27.08 -15.76 -26.59
C SER A 245 27.63 -15.19 -25.28
N VAL A 246 28.89 -15.49 -24.92
CA VAL A 246 29.48 -15.03 -23.66
C VAL A 246 30.29 -13.76 -23.90
N ASP A 247 29.86 -12.64 -23.31
CA ASP A 247 30.63 -11.39 -23.33
C ASP A 247 31.59 -11.29 -22.14
N ASN A 248 32.77 -10.68 -22.35
CA ASN A 248 33.74 -10.41 -21.28
C ASN A 248 33.45 -9.04 -20.64
N THR A 249 32.25 -8.89 -20.10
CA THR A 249 31.81 -7.66 -19.45
C THR A 249 32.31 -7.66 -18.00
N SER A 250 33.04 -6.61 -17.59
CA SER A 250 33.48 -6.42 -16.20
C SER A 250 32.28 -6.46 -15.26
N ASP A 251 32.44 -6.96 -14.03
CA ASP A 251 31.32 -7.13 -13.11
C ASP A 251 30.49 -5.85 -12.88
N THR A 252 31.13 -4.67 -12.87
CA THR A 252 30.44 -3.37 -12.74
C THR A 252 29.58 -3.00 -13.95
N ALA A 253 29.89 -3.52 -15.13
CA ALA A 253 29.18 -3.24 -16.38
C ALA A 253 28.15 -4.32 -16.75
N LYS A 254 28.03 -5.39 -15.94
CA LYS A 254 27.02 -6.42 -16.15
C LYS A 254 25.64 -5.82 -15.85
N PRO A 255 24.68 -5.88 -16.79
CA PRO A 255 23.32 -5.43 -16.52
C PRO A 255 22.68 -6.32 -15.45
N VAL A 256 21.89 -5.71 -14.56
CA VAL A 256 20.98 -6.48 -13.70
C VAL A 256 19.95 -7.19 -14.56
N SER A 257 19.63 -8.44 -14.25
CA SER A 257 18.60 -9.16 -15.00
C SER A 257 17.24 -8.48 -14.85
N THR A 258 16.35 -8.63 -15.84
CA THR A 258 14.98 -8.09 -15.79
C THR A 258 14.23 -8.57 -14.54
N LEU A 259 14.45 -9.82 -14.12
CA LEU A 259 13.84 -10.37 -12.90
C LEU A 259 14.39 -9.70 -11.64
N GLN A 260 15.70 -9.45 -11.56
CA GLN A 260 16.28 -8.71 -10.43
C GLN A 260 15.80 -7.26 -10.41
N GLN A 261 15.74 -6.58 -11.55
CA GLN A 261 15.24 -5.20 -11.61
C GLN A 261 13.76 -5.12 -11.21
N ALA A 262 12.92 -6.06 -11.65
CA ALA A 262 11.53 -6.14 -11.23
C ALA A 262 11.40 -6.39 -9.72
N ALA A 263 12.23 -7.26 -9.14
CA ALA A 263 12.23 -7.51 -7.70
C ALA A 263 12.70 -6.29 -6.89
N LEU A 264 13.68 -5.54 -7.40
CA LEU A 264 14.16 -4.29 -6.79
C LEU A 264 13.13 -3.16 -6.88
N ASN A 265 12.45 -3.03 -8.02
CA ASN A 265 11.40 -2.02 -8.22
C ASN A 265 10.22 -2.20 -7.24
N SER A 266 10.03 -3.40 -6.71
CA SER A 266 9.01 -3.70 -5.70
C SER A 266 9.44 -3.37 -4.26
N LYS A 267 10.69 -2.92 -4.03
CA LYS A 267 11.19 -2.54 -2.69
C LYS A 267 10.97 -1.04 -2.44
N VAL A 268 10.56 -0.69 -1.22
CA VAL A 268 10.41 0.71 -0.79
C VAL A 268 11.79 1.32 -0.51
N ASN A 269 12.00 2.57 -0.94
CA ASN A 269 13.23 3.31 -0.67
C ASN A 269 13.33 3.66 0.82
N ILE A 270 14.44 3.29 1.48
CA ILE A 270 14.65 3.52 2.92
C ILE A 270 14.90 5.01 3.25
N ALA A 271 15.57 5.74 2.36
CA ALA A 271 15.93 7.15 2.60
C ALA A 271 14.76 8.11 2.35
N ASN A 272 13.84 7.72 1.46
CA ASN A 272 12.63 8.48 1.19
C ASN A 272 11.48 7.52 0.84
N PRO A 273 10.86 6.89 1.84
CA PRO A 273 9.75 5.96 1.62
C PRO A 273 8.50 6.75 1.20
N THR A 274 8.41 7.09 -0.08
CA THR A 274 7.19 7.62 -0.69
C THR A 274 6.35 6.44 -1.19
N THR A 275 5.25 6.16 -0.51
CA THR A 275 4.26 5.17 -0.96
C THR A 275 2.95 5.88 -1.29
N THR A 276 2.34 5.55 -2.41
CA THR A 276 0.97 5.96 -2.76
C THR A 276 0.00 4.82 -2.44
N GLY A 277 -1.12 5.11 -1.78
CA GLY A 277 -2.15 4.13 -1.44
C GLY A 277 -2.33 3.91 0.08
N THR A 278 -3.18 2.95 0.45
CA THR A 278 -3.49 2.62 1.85
C THR A 278 -2.36 1.81 2.49
N TRP A 279 -1.81 2.31 3.60
CA TRP A 279 -0.83 1.58 4.39
C TRP A 279 -1.54 0.69 5.41
N SER A 280 -1.48 -0.63 5.22
CA SER A 280 -1.99 -1.61 6.19
C SER A 280 -0.83 -2.12 7.04
N HIS A 281 -0.93 -1.97 8.35
CA HIS A 281 -0.02 -2.60 9.30
C HIS A 281 -0.71 -3.80 9.94
N THR A 282 -0.01 -4.93 10.00
CA THR A 282 -0.49 -6.14 10.66
C THR A 282 0.59 -6.56 11.65
N GLY A 283 0.27 -6.65 12.94
CA GLY A 283 1.19 -7.18 13.96
C GLY A 283 1.61 -6.24 15.10
N GLY A 284 0.66 -5.51 15.70
CA GLY A 284 0.93 -4.62 16.84
C GLY A 284 0.91 -3.13 16.47
N PRO A 285 1.29 -2.22 17.37
CA PRO A 285 1.04 -0.79 17.21
C PRO A 285 1.95 -0.09 16.19
N LEU A 286 1.39 0.85 15.40
CA LEU A 286 2.18 1.75 14.55
C LEU A 286 2.82 2.85 15.41
N SER A 287 4.15 2.92 15.42
CA SER A 287 4.91 3.91 16.20
C SER A 287 5.56 4.97 15.30
N LEU A 288 5.28 6.23 15.59
CA LEU A 288 5.96 7.41 15.03
C LEU A 288 7.12 7.79 15.95
N SER A 289 8.33 7.80 15.41
CA SER A 289 9.57 8.06 16.17
C SER A 289 10.40 9.18 15.55
N SER A 290 11.19 9.85 16.39
CA SER A 290 12.26 10.75 15.98
C SER A 290 13.54 10.30 16.69
N GLY A 291 14.40 9.59 15.97
CA GLY A 291 15.57 8.92 16.57
C GLY A 291 15.14 7.73 17.45
N ALA A 292 15.70 7.62 18.65
CA ALA A 292 15.49 6.48 19.56
C ALA A 292 14.17 6.53 20.36
N SER A 293 13.34 7.56 20.19
CA SER A 293 12.12 7.77 20.98
C SER A 293 10.88 7.86 20.10
N ALA A 294 9.84 7.12 20.48
CA ALA A 294 8.50 7.26 19.91
C ALA A 294 7.79 8.45 20.55
N TRP A 295 7.14 9.29 19.73
CA TRP A 295 6.33 10.42 20.20
C TRP A 295 4.83 10.20 19.95
N GLY A 296 4.45 9.31 19.02
CA GLY A 296 3.07 8.95 18.74
C GLY A 296 2.93 7.45 18.50
N VAL A 297 1.88 6.83 19.04
CA VAL A 297 1.59 5.41 18.83
C VAL A 297 0.12 5.24 18.50
N PHE A 298 -0.20 4.70 17.32
CA PHE A 298 -1.55 4.29 16.96
C PHE A 298 -1.78 2.85 17.45
N ARG A 299 -2.80 2.67 18.27
CA ARG A 299 -3.18 1.40 18.86
C ARG A 299 -4.61 1.07 18.51
N SER A 300 -4.86 -0.19 18.19
CA SER A 300 -6.15 -0.83 18.32
C SER A 300 -6.01 -1.89 19.41
N ASP A 301 -6.85 -1.83 20.44
CA ASP A 301 -6.95 -2.92 21.41
C ASP A 301 -8.11 -3.86 21.04
N ILE A 302 -8.13 -5.02 21.72
CA ILE A 302 -9.12 -6.09 21.49
C ILE A 302 -10.55 -5.65 21.89
N VAL A 303 -10.71 -4.50 22.57
CA VAL A 303 -12.01 -4.03 23.08
C VAL A 303 -12.66 -2.99 22.15
N GLY A 304 -12.17 -2.85 20.92
CA GLY A 304 -12.80 -2.01 19.90
C GLY A 304 -12.46 -0.52 19.99
N ASN A 305 -11.52 -0.14 20.86
CA ASN A 305 -11.10 1.24 21.01
C ASN A 305 -9.80 1.46 20.23
N SER A 306 -9.86 2.39 19.27
CA SER A 306 -8.69 2.86 18.53
C SER A 306 -8.25 4.20 19.09
N TYR A 307 -6.98 4.33 19.46
CA TYR A 307 -6.45 5.59 19.97
C TYR A 307 -5.02 5.86 19.52
N MET A 308 -4.72 7.14 19.34
CA MET A 308 -3.38 7.67 19.19
C MET A 308 -2.89 8.14 20.55
N ALA A 309 -1.89 7.48 21.10
CA ALA A 309 -1.24 7.88 22.34
C ALA A 309 -0.07 8.85 22.07
N PHE A 310 0.01 9.90 22.87
CA PHE A 310 1.16 10.80 22.94
C PHE A 310 2.08 10.36 24.06
N ILE A 311 3.36 10.16 23.74
CA ILE A 311 4.38 9.70 24.68
C ILE A 311 5.33 10.84 25.00
N LYS A 312 5.71 10.98 26.28
CA LYS A 312 6.74 11.94 26.68
C LYS A 312 8.08 11.56 26.04
N GLY A 313 8.70 12.50 25.32
CA GLY A 313 10.00 12.29 24.69
C GLY A 313 11.05 11.79 25.68
N GLY A 314 11.75 10.71 25.32
CA GLY A 314 12.75 10.05 26.17
C GLY A 314 12.19 9.12 27.26
N SER A 315 10.89 8.83 27.29
CA SER A 315 10.29 7.83 28.20
C SER A 315 9.22 6.98 27.52
N SER A 316 8.68 5.98 28.23
CA SER A 316 7.52 5.19 27.79
C SER A 316 6.20 5.68 28.39
N LEU A 317 6.21 6.87 29.00
CA LEU A 317 5.08 7.37 29.79
C LEU A 317 4.09 8.09 28.87
N GLN A 318 2.85 7.58 28.83
CA GLN A 318 1.76 8.17 28.06
C GLN A 318 1.25 9.43 28.77
N ILE A 319 1.28 10.56 28.08
CA ILE A 319 0.84 11.85 28.60
C ILE A 319 -0.54 12.26 28.09
N GLY A 320 -1.08 11.53 27.10
CA GLY A 320 -2.43 11.76 26.58
C GLY A 320 -2.76 10.80 25.44
N TYR A 321 -4.02 10.76 25.05
CA TYR A 321 -4.48 10.09 23.85
C TYR A 321 -5.69 10.79 23.21
N LEU A 322 -5.81 10.63 21.90
CA LEU A 322 -7.03 10.89 21.12
C LEU A 322 -7.54 9.56 20.61
N GLY A 323 -8.75 9.16 20.98
CA GLY A 323 -9.29 7.86 20.59
C GLY A 323 -10.78 7.83 20.43
N SER A 324 -11.29 6.66 20.09
CA SER A 324 -12.73 6.37 20.05
C SER A 324 -13.11 5.46 21.20
N ASP A 325 -14.22 5.76 21.87
CA ASP A 325 -14.93 4.82 22.74
C ASP A 325 -16.40 4.83 22.33
N GLY A 326 -16.92 3.69 21.88
CA GLY A 326 -18.34 3.52 21.56
C GLY A 326 -18.97 4.57 20.62
N GLY A 327 -18.19 5.18 19.72
CA GLY A 327 -18.66 6.17 18.73
C GLY A 327 -18.40 7.64 19.08
N ALA A 328 -17.76 7.95 20.21
CA ALA A 328 -17.36 9.31 20.57
C ALA A 328 -15.84 9.52 20.47
N LEU A 329 -15.40 10.72 20.08
CA LEU A 329 -14.01 11.16 20.25
C LEU A 329 -13.74 11.34 21.74
N VAL A 330 -12.87 10.50 22.28
CA VAL A 330 -12.42 10.55 23.68
C VAL A 330 -11.00 11.11 23.72
N ILE A 331 -10.82 12.12 24.57
CA ILE A 331 -9.52 12.72 24.89
C ILE A 331 -9.21 12.36 26.35
N GLY A 332 -8.13 11.65 26.63
CA GLY A 332 -7.82 11.17 27.99
C GLY A 332 -6.33 10.85 28.21
N GLY A 333 -5.93 10.43 29.43
CA GLY A 333 -4.55 9.99 29.71
C GLY A 333 -4.21 9.86 31.19
N THR A 334 -3.23 9.02 31.52
CA THR A 334 -2.62 8.93 32.86
C THR A 334 -1.69 10.12 33.07
N GLY A 335 -2.25 11.28 33.44
CA GLY A 335 -1.49 12.54 33.52
C GLY A 335 -2.14 13.77 32.88
N GLU A 336 -3.46 13.74 32.67
CA GLU A 336 -4.36 14.91 32.59
C GLU A 336 -4.69 15.56 31.22
N ASN A 337 -5.99 15.91 31.13
CA ASN A 337 -6.63 17.10 30.53
C ASN A 337 -6.76 17.23 29.00
N PHE A 338 -8.00 17.53 28.57
CA PHE A 338 -8.23 18.31 27.36
C PHE A 338 -7.65 19.71 27.55
N VAL A 339 -6.40 19.91 27.12
CA VAL A 339 -5.71 21.21 27.15
C VAL A 339 -5.57 21.71 25.72
N LEU A 340 -6.39 22.69 25.32
CA LEU A 340 -6.13 23.48 24.12
C LEU A 340 -4.94 24.40 24.41
N ARG A 341 -3.73 24.05 23.94
CA ARG A 341 -2.50 24.69 24.41
C ARG A 341 -2.30 26.14 23.89
N GLY A 342 -2.60 27.14 24.73
CA GLY A 342 -2.23 28.58 24.64
C GLY A 342 -1.98 29.17 26.04
N THR A 343 -1.69 30.44 26.26
CA THR A 343 -1.34 30.97 27.61
C THR A 343 -2.48 30.98 28.66
N SER A 344 -3.73 30.71 28.26
CA SER A 344 -4.95 30.78 29.10
C SER A 344 -5.86 29.59 28.77
N HIS A 345 -6.20 28.70 29.73
CA HIS A 345 -6.94 27.46 29.43
C HIS A 345 -8.11 27.15 30.38
N LEU A 346 -9.14 26.51 29.81
CA LEU A 346 -10.20 25.75 30.49
C LEU A 346 -9.73 24.29 30.71
N ILE A 347 -9.96 23.73 31.89
CA ILE A 347 -9.58 22.34 32.23
C ILE A 347 -10.84 21.51 32.48
N LEU A 348 -10.90 20.36 31.82
CA LEU A 348 -11.77 19.24 32.18
C LEU A 348 -10.92 18.25 32.98
N ALA A 349 -11.05 18.28 34.30
CA ALA A 349 -10.19 17.53 35.20
C ALA A 349 -10.77 16.13 35.46
N SER A 350 -9.98 15.09 35.26
CA SER A 350 -10.40 13.69 35.47
C SER A 350 -10.55 13.33 36.96
N ASP A 351 -9.92 14.08 37.84
CA ASP A 351 -10.07 13.96 39.29
C ASP A 351 -11.28 14.76 39.77
N GLY A 352 -12.43 14.08 39.86
CA GLY A 352 -13.66 14.63 40.46
C GLY A 352 -14.70 15.16 39.48
N GLY A 353 -14.48 15.06 38.16
CA GLY A 353 -15.49 15.38 37.14
C GLY A 353 -15.87 16.86 37.09
N VAL A 354 -14.91 17.75 37.39
CA VAL A 354 -15.14 19.19 37.46
C VAL A 354 -14.66 19.92 36.21
N VAL A 355 -15.42 20.94 35.81
CA VAL A 355 -15.03 21.92 34.80
C VAL A 355 -14.53 23.16 35.53
N ARG A 356 -13.25 23.51 35.36
CA ARG A 356 -12.63 24.61 36.13
C ARG A 356 -11.62 25.41 35.30
N PRO A 357 -11.37 26.69 35.65
CA PRO A 357 -10.23 27.42 35.10
C PRO A 357 -8.90 26.80 35.58
N ARG A 358 -7.83 27.05 34.83
CA ARG A 358 -6.48 26.67 35.26
C ARG A 358 -5.96 27.57 36.38
N VAL A 359 -6.21 28.87 36.26
CA VAL A 359 -5.73 29.90 37.18
C VAL A 359 -6.95 30.40 37.96
N ASP A 360 -6.78 30.48 39.28
CA ASP A 360 -7.80 31.01 40.18
C ASP A 360 -8.11 32.48 39.86
N ASP A 361 -9.39 32.86 39.92
CA ASP A 361 -9.91 34.22 39.67
C ASP A 361 -9.42 34.96 38.40
N ALA A 362 -9.02 34.23 37.35
CA ALA A 362 -8.42 34.83 36.15
C ALA A 362 -9.34 34.84 34.90
N HIS A 363 -10.48 34.13 34.93
CA HIS A 363 -11.27 33.85 33.73
C HIS A 363 -12.78 34.01 33.97
N ASN A 364 -13.45 34.68 33.04
CA ASN A 364 -14.90 34.86 33.03
C ASN A 364 -15.62 33.68 32.34
N LEU A 365 -16.83 33.35 32.80
CA LEU A 365 -17.76 32.49 32.07
C LEU A 365 -18.64 33.33 31.13
N GLY A 366 -18.15 33.53 29.91
CA GLY A 366 -18.77 34.38 28.90
C GLY A 366 -18.25 35.82 28.91
N LEU A 367 -18.75 36.62 27.98
CA LEU A 367 -18.40 38.04 27.79
C LEU A 367 -19.66 38.87 27.53
N SER A 368 -19.55 40.21 27.61
CA SER A 368 -20.68 41.13 27.40
C SER A 368 -21.33 40.98 26.02
N ASN A 369 -20.57 40.64 24.98
CA ASN A 369 -21.03 40.31 23.63
C ASN A 369 -21.25 38.79 23.38
N TYR A 370 -20.72 37.91 24.23
CA TYR A 370 -20.89 36.44 24.15
C TYR A 370 -21.48 35.87 25.46
N ARG A 371 -22.78 36.11 25.65
CA ARG A 371 -23.49 35.70 26.88
C ARG A 371 -24.08 34.30 26.75
N TRP A 372 -24.03 33.56 27.85
CA TRP A 372 -24.81 32.34 28.00
C TRP A 372 -26.30 32.67 28.04
N ARG A 373 -27.12 31.86 27.37
CA ARG A 373 -28.57 32.06 27.28
C ARG A 373 -29.29 31.69 28.58
N ASN A 374 -28.87 30.61 29.22
CA ASN A 374 -29.44 30.09 30.46
C ASN A 374 -28.43 29.16 31.16
N SER A 375 -28.65 28.90 32.44
CA SER A 375 -27.87 27.96 33.25
C SER A 375 -28.80 27.04 34.04
N TYR A 376 -28.46 25.75 34.10
CA TYR A 376 -29.18 24.75 34.89
C TYR A 376 -28.24 24.18 35.95
N PHE A 377 -28.58 24.37 37.22
CA PHE A 377 -27.87 23.82 38.36
C PHE A 377 -28.86 23.13 39.30
N SER A 378 -28.45 22.03 39.93
CA SER A 378 -29.24 21.39 41.00
C SER A 378 -29.18 22.18 42.31
N VAL A 379 -28.14 22.99 42.49
CA VAL A 379 -27.90 23.88 43.64
C VAL A 379 -27.40 25.24 43.18
N ALA A 380 -27.59 26.29 43.96
CA ALA A 380 -27.10 27.63 43.62
C ALA A 380 -25.56 27.70 43.56
N PRO A 381 -24.98 28.57 42.69
CA PRO A 381 -23.55 28.80 42.67
C PRO A 381 -23.00 29.25 44.03
N THR A 382 -21.81 28.78 44.39
CA THR A 382 -21.09 29.25 45.58
C THR A 382 -20.27 30.49 45.22
N ILE A 383 -20.46 31.58 45.96
CA ILE A 383 -19.70 32.83 45.80
C ILE A 383 -18.85 33.03 47.07
N THR A 384 -17.53 33.17 46.89
CA THR A 384 -16.61 33.41 48.01
C THR A 384 -16.94 34.74 48.68
N SER A 385 -17.09 34.74 50.01
CA SER A 385 -17.35 35.94 50.82
C SER A 385 -16.58 35.86 52.14
N ASP A 386 -15.30 35.50 52.06
CA ASP A 386 -14.42 35.40 53.22
C ASP A 386 -14.05 36.79 53.75
N ALA A 387 -14.17 37.01 55.05
CA ALA A 387 -13.84 38.29 55.68
C ALA A 387 -12.35 38.65 55.55
N ARG A 388 -11.46 37.67 55.32
CA ARG A 388 -10.01 37.87 55.15
C ARG A 388 -9.66 38.47 53.80
N GLU A 389 -10.56 38.39 52.82
CA GLU A 389 -10.37 38.88 51.45
C GLU A 389 -11.08 40.23 51.21
N LYS A 390 -11.73 40.78 52.25
CA LYS A 390 -12.54 41.99 52.15
C LYS A 390 -12.03 43.06 53.10
N ASP A 391 -12.04 44.30 52.62
CA ASP A 391 -11.82 45.51 53.42
C ASP A 391 -13.10 46.37 53.40
N MET A 392 -13.13 47.47 54.13
CA MET A 392 -14.21 48.47 54.14
C MET A 392 -15.59 47.92 54.53
N PHE A 393 -15.66 47.14 55.61
CA PHE A 393 -16.91 46.64 56.16
C PHE A 393 -17.65 47.73 56.96
N ARG A 394 -18.46 48.56 56.27
CA ARG A 394 -19.30 49.63 56.88
C ARG A 394 -20.79 49.35 56.75
N ALA A 395 -21.60 50.00 57.60
CA ALA A 395 -23.04 50.07 57.41
C ALA A 395 -23.40 50.93 56.18
N LEU A 396 -24.58 50.66 55.60
CA LEU A 396 -25.14 51.52 54.57
C LEU A 396 -25.55 52.88 55.17
N GLU A 397 -25.27 53.94 54.45
CA GLU A 397 -25.65 55.30 54.79
C GLU A 397 -27.14 55.55 54.58
N ALA A 398 -27.69 56.57 55.23
CA ALA A 398 -29.12 56.89 55.13
C ALA A 398 -29.58 57.16 53.68
N VAL A 399 -28.72 57.79 52.87
CA VAL A 399 -28.98 58.03 51.44
C VAL A 399 -28.98 56.74 50.63
N GLU A 400 -28.12 55.78 50.97
CA GLU A 400 -28.07 54.46 50.33
C GLU A 400 -29.33 53.65 50.67
N ILE A 401 -29.75 53.67 51.93
CA ILE A 401 -31.01 53.05 52.39
C ILE A 401 -32.23 53.66 51.68
N ALA A 402 -32.26 54.98 51.51
CA ALA A 402 -33.33 55.66 50.78
C ALA A 402 -33.36 55.25 49.30
N ALA A 403 -32.20 55.22 48.63
CA ALA A 403 -32.08 54.76 47.25
C ALA A 403 -32.51 53.29 47.11
N ALA A 404 -32.10 52.41 48.02
CA ALA A 404 -32.52 51.00 48.04
C ALA A 404 -34.04 50.84 48.10
N ALA A 405 -34.70 51.61 48.96
CA ALA A 405 -36.16 51.61 49.08
C ALA A 405 -36.85 52.10 47.79
N ASP A 406 -36.29 53.09 47.11
CA ASP A 406 -36.83 53.60 45.84
C ASP A 406 -36.60 52.64 44.68
N ILE A 407 -35.45 51.96 44.63
CA ILE A 407 -35.19 50.90 43.65
C ILE A 407 -36.17 49.74 43.85
N ALA A 408 -36.50 49.37 45.10
CA ALA A 408 -37.53 48.37 45.39
C ALA A 408 -38.90 48.77 44.80
N ARG A 409 -39.24 50.07 44.84
CA ARG A 409 -40.46 50.61 44.22
C ARG A 409 -40.39 50.66 42.68
N ALA A 410 -39.21 50.54 42.09
CA ALA A 410 -39.01 50.56 40.64
C ALA A 410 -39.14 49.19 39.96
N ILE A 411 -39.36 48.11 40.72
CA ILE A 411 -39.58 46.76 40.18
C ILE A 411 -40.84 46.75 39.30
N ARG A 412 -40.70 46.26 38.06
CA ARG A 412 -41.79 46.14 37.08
C ARG A 412 -41.79 44.78 36.41
N VAL A 413 -42.87 44.47 35.70
CA VAL A 413 -42.96 43.33 34.78
C VAL A 413 -42.52 43.79 33.39
N TYR A 414 -41.70 42.99 32.70
CA TYR A 414 -41.27 43.26 31.33
C TYR A 414 -41.21 41.98 30.49
N ARG A 415 -41.18 42.13 29.16
CA ARG A 415 -40.94 41.04 28.20
C ARG A 415 -39.79 41.43 27.28
N TRP A 416 -38.97 40.47 26.88
CA TRP A 416 -37.89 40.72 25.92
C TRP A 416 -38.45 41.08 24.54
N LYS A 417 -37.98 42.18 23.94
CA LYS A 417 -38.41 42.59 22.58
C LYS A 417 -38.20 41.48 21.55
N THR A 418 -37.08 40.76 21.63
CA THR A 418 -36.79 39.60 20.77
C THR A 418 -37.79 38.45 20.98
N ALA A 419 -38.14 38.15 22.23
CA ALA A 419 -39.14 37.13 22.54
C ALA A 419 -40.54 37.54 22.04
N ILE A 420 -40.91 38.82 22.13
CA ILE A 420 -42.17 39.34 21.58
C ILE A 420 -42.18 39.22 20.05
N ALA A 421 -41.08 39.58 19.38
CA ALA A 421 -40.97 39.46 17.93
C ALA A 421 -41.13 38.00 17.45
N ILE A 422 -40.64 37.03 18.22
CA ILE A 422 -40.70 35.59 17.88
C ILE A 422 -42.02 34.95 18.29
N LYS A 423 -42.52 35.24 19.50
CA LYS A 423 -43.63 34.50 20.13
C LYS A 423 -44.93 35.30 20.24
N GLY A 424 -44.93 36.58 19.85
CA GLY A 424 -46.06 37.49 20.02
C GLY A 424 -46.55 37.50 21.47
N GLY A 425 -47.86 37.23 21.64
CA GLY A 425 -48.51 37.14 22.94
C GLY A 425 -47.95 36.05 23.87
N GLY A 426 -47.29 35.01 23.33
CA GLY A 426 -46.69 33.92 24.09
C GLY A 426 -45.30 34.21 24.69
N ALA A 427 -44.79 35.43 24.54
CA ALA A 427 -43.57 35.86 25.21
C ALA A 427 -43.79 35.90 26.74
N ARG A 428 -42.87 35.26 27.48
CA ARG A 428 -42.95 35.19 28.95
C ARG A 428 -42.65 36.54 29.58
N GLU A 429 -43.30 36.77 30.72
CA GLU A 429 -43.07 37.92 31.59
C GLU A 429 -41.91 37.65 32.53
N HIS A 430 -41.06 38.66 32.70
CA HIS A 430 -39.92 38.72 33.58
C HIS A 430 -40.11 39.87 34.56
N ILE A 431 -39.48 39.83 35.74
CA ILE A 431 -39.71 40.79 36.82
C ILE A 431 -38.38 41.41 37.23
N GLY A 432 -38.35 42.73 37.39
CA GLY A 432 -37.20 43.48 37.87
C GLY A 432 -37.24 44.95 37.43
N PRO A 433 -36.37 45.81 37.98
CA PRO A 433 -36.17 47.15 37.47
C PRO A 433 -35.31 47.12 36.18
N THR A 434 -35.24 48.24 35.47
CA THR A 434 -34.19 48.45 34.45
C THR A 434 -32.97 49.09 35.10
N VAL A 435 -31.77 48.83 34.55
CA VAL A 435 -30.52 49.42 35.06
C VAL A 435 -30.57 50.95 35.01
N GLN A 436 -31.13 51.51 33.94
CA GLN A 436 -31.26 52.95 33.77
C GLN A 436 -32.21 53.58 34.82
N ALA A 437 -33.23 52.86 35.28
CA ALA A 437 -34.08 53.36 36.36
C ALA A 437 -33.33 53.38 37.70
N ALA A 438 -32.56 52.33 37.99
CA ALA A 438 -31.72 52.29 39.19
C ALA A 438 -30.64 53.38 39.17
N ILE A 439 -29.96 53.60 38.05
CA ILE A 439 -28.99 54.69 37.85
C ILE A 439 -29.62 56.05 38.22
N LYS A 440 -30.78 56.37 37.63
CA LYS A 440 -31.46 57.65 37.91
C LYS A 440 -31.85 57.81 39.38
N ILE A 441 -32.26 56.73 40.04
CA ILE A 441 -32.61 56.75 41.46
C ILE A 441 -31.37 57.02 42.31
N MET A 442 -30.28 56.28 42.08
CA MET A 442 -29.02 56.48 42.78
C MET A 442 -28.52 57.92 42.63
N GLU A 443 -28.50 58.46 41.41
CA GLU A 443 -28.13 59.85 41.12
C GLU A 443 -29.03 60.86 41.84
N SER A 444 -30.33 60.58 41.94
CA SER A 444 -31.28 61.47 42.63
C SER A 444 -31.05 61.54 44.15
N HIS A 445 -30.42 60.53 44.73
CA HIS A 445 -29.96 60.49 46.13
C HIS A 445 -28.51 60.97 46.28
N GLY A 446 -27.90 61.49 45.21
CA GLY A 446 -26.52 61.99 45.21
C GLY A 446 -25.44 60.89 45.21
N LEU A 447 -25.81 59.66 44.84
CA LEU A 447 -24.89 58.52 44.78
C LEU A 447 -24.37 58.34 43.35
N ASP A 448 -23.08 58.04 43.21
CA ASP A 448 -22.51 57.57 41.94
C ASP A 448 -22.85 56.08 41.75
N PRO A 449 -23.69 55.71 40.77
CA PRO A 449 -24.15 54.34 40.60
C PRO A 449 -23.02 53.35 40.28
N PHE A 450 -21.92 53.81 39.66
CA PHE A 450 -20.83 52.92 39.21
C PHE A 450 -19.79 52.64 40.30
N ASN A 451 -19.94 53.27 41.48
CA ASN A 451 -19.20 52.87 42.69
C ASN A 451 -19.77 51.60 43.36
N TYR A 452 -20.89 51.08 42.86
CA TYR A 452 -21.56 49.90 43.40
C TYR A 452 -21.50 48.73 42.40
N GLY A 453 -21.07 47.56 42.88
CA GLY A 453 -20.80 46.39 42.03
C GLY A 453 -22.04 45.85 41.31
N PHE A 454 -23.24 46.14 41.82
CA PHE A 454 -24.48 45.65 41.25
C PHE A 454 -24.90 46.34 39.94
N ILE A 455 -24.35 47.51 39.60
CA ILE A 455 -24.58 48.18 38.31
C ILE A 455 -23.33 48.01 37.43
N CYS A 456 -23.48 47.33 36.30
CA CYS A 456 -22.40 47.10 35.35
C CYS A 456 -22.67 47.78 34.01
N TYR A 457 -21.59 48.26 33.38
CA TYR A 457 -21.59 48.78 32.01
C TYR A 457 -20.38 48.21 31.27
N ASP A 458 -20.63 47.63 30.10
CA ASP A 458 -19.59 47.11 29.21
C ASP A 458 -19.81 47.63 27.80
N SER A 459 -18.72 47.93 27.09
CA SER A 459 -18.73 48.31 25.69
C SER A 459 -17.75 47.46 24.90
N TRP A 460 -18.03 47.23 23.61
CA TRP A 460 -17.16 46.47 22.73
C TRP A 460 -17.06 47.10 21.34
N LYS A 461 -15.92 46.89 20.71
CA LYS A 461 -15.69 47.29 19.32
C LYS A 461 -16.40 46.33 18.39
N GLY A 462 -16.78 46.83 17.22
CA GLY A 462 -17.33 45.99 16.17
C GLY A 462 -16.26 45.07 15.61
N GLU A 463 -16.65 43.87 15.23
CA GLU A 463 -15.78 42.85 14.66
C GLU A 463 -16.44 42.23 13.43
N THR A 464 -15.63 41.92 12.43
CA THR A 464 -16.05 41.21 11.23
C THR A 464 -15.36 39.86 11.25
N ILE A 465 -16.14 38.80 11.37
CA ILE A 465 -15.66 37.41 11.37
C ILE A 465 -15.94 36.83 9.99
N GLU A 466 -14.87 36.40 9.31
CA GLU A 466 -14.98 35.70 8.03
C GLU A 466 -15.13 34.21 8.28
N HIS A 467 -16.25 33.63 7.85
CA HIS A 467 -16.50 32.20 7.88
C HIS A 467 -16.18 31.62 6.50
N ALA A 468 -15.25 30.67 6.45
CA ALA A 468 -14.88 30.00 5.21
C ALA A 468 -16.06 29.17 4.65
N ALA A 469 -16.05 28.92 3.34
CA ALA A 469 -17.03 28.05 2.71
C ALA A 469 -16.93 26.63 3.28
N ILE A 470 -18.09 26.03 3.56
CA ILE A 470 -18.23 24.64 3.96
C ILE A 470 -18.70 23.87 2.73
N GLU A 471 -17.87 22.93 2.28
CA GLU A 471 -18.21 22.04 1.16
C GLU A 471 -19.41 21.15 1.51
N ALA A 472 -20.19 20.79 0.50
CA ALA A 472 -21.28 19.83 0.68
C ALA A 472 -20.72 18.45 1.03
N THR A 473 -21.38 17.79 1.97
CA THR A 473 -21.23 16.36 2.25
C THR A 473 -22.59 15.69 2.10
N ASP A 474 -22.62 14.36 2.06
CA ASP A 474 -23.87 13.61 1.85
C ASP A 474 -24.94 13.88 2.92
N ASP A 475 -24.54 14.40 4.08
CA ASP A 475 -25.37 14.77 5.22
C ASP A 475 -25.53 16.30 5.42
N ARG A 476 -24.89 17.13 4.58
CA ARG A 476 -24.85 18.58 4.76
C ARG A 476 -24.79 19.33 3.44
N GLU A 477 -25.74 20.23 3.24
CA GLU A 477 -25.70 21.15 2.09
C GLU A 477 -24.52 22.12 2.19
N MET A 478 -23.98 22.48 1.01
CA MET A 478 -22.92 23.47 0.88
C MET A 478 -23.33 24.79 1.55
N GLN A 479 -22.42 25.37 2.33
CA GLN A 479 -22.56 26.74 2.81
C GLN A 479 -21.44 27.57 2.20
N ALA A 480 -21.83 28.61 1.44
CA ALA A 480 -20.87 29.56 0.93
C ALA A 480 -20.14 30.28 2.08
N ALA A 481 -18.95 30.78 1.80
CA ALA A 481 -18.26 31.68 2.72
C ALA A 481 -19.18 32.86 3.02
N TRP A 482 -19.25 33.25 4.29
CA TRP A 482 -20.10 34.33 4.74
C TRP A 482 -19.42 35.13 5.84
N THR A 483 -19.83 36.38 5.95
CA THR A 483 -19.21 37.32 6.86
C THR A 483 -20.20 37.65 7.98
N GLU A 484 -19.81 37.39 9.22
CA GLU A 484 -20.55 37.79 10.41
C GLU A 484 -20.05 39.15 10.89
N THR A 485 -20.90 40.17 10.87
CA THR A 485 -20.56 41.47 11.45
C THR A 485 -21.20 41.59 12.83
N ILE A 486 -20.36 41.64 13.86
CA ILE A 486 -20.73 42.02 15.21
C ILE A 486 -20.59 43.54 15.30
N PRO A 487 -21.68 44.32 15.40
CA PRO A 487 -21.57 45.77 15.48
C PRO A 487 -20.98 46.21 16.82
N ALA A 488 -20.25 47.34 16.78
CA ALA A 488 -19.84 48.04 17.99
C ALA A 488 -21.08 48.43 18.79
N SER A 489 -21.10 48.12 20.08
CA SER A 489 -22.26 48.39 20.94
C SER A 489 -21.85 48.33 22.41
N ASP A 490 -22.82 48.53 23.28
CA ASP A 490 -22.66 48.51 24.72
C ASP A 490 -23.85 47.83 25.41
N ARG A 491 -23.72 47.62 26.72
CA ARG A 491 -24.78 47.05 27.52
C ARG A 491 -24.66 47.43 28.98
N TYR A 492 -25.82 47.67 29.58
CA TYR A 492 -26.00 47.76 31.02
C TYR A 492 -26.53 46.44 31.57
N ALA A 493 -26.02 46.00 32.71
CA ALA A 493 -26.44 44.78 33.39
C ALA A 493 -26.50 44.96 34.92
N PHE A 494 -27.28 44.11 35.57
CA PHE A 494 -27.28 43.99 37.02
C PHE A 494 -26.52 42.74 37.46
N ARG A 495 -25.82 42.84 38.60
CA ARG A 495 -25.54 41.66 39.45
C ARG A 495 -26.69 41.51 40.44
N TYR A 496 -27.63 40.63 40.12
CA TYR A 496 -28.91 40.56 40.83
C TYR A 496 -28.77 40.16 42.30
N ASP A 497 -27.78 39.34 42.67
CA ASP A 497 -27.58 38.93 44.07
C ASP A 497 -27.26 40.13 44.97
N GLU A 498 -26.35 41.01 44.53
CA GLU A 498 -25.97 42.21 45.25
C GLU A 498 -27.08 43.27 45.21
N LEU A 499 -27.77 43.44 44.07
CA LEU A 499 -28.95 44.31 43.97
C LEU A 499 -30.04 43.89 44.97
N ASN A 500 -30.30 42.59 45.10
CA ASN A 500 -31.31 42.08 46.02
C ASN A 500 -30.91 42.29 47.48
N GLN A 501 -29.63 42.16 47.82
CA GLN A 501 -29.12 42.48 49.17
C GLN A 501 -29.27 43.98 49.48
N PHE A 502 -28.98 44.85 48.51
CA PHE A 502 -29.17 46.29 48.65
C PHE A 502 -30.64 46.64 48.90
N ILE A 503 -31.55 46.10 48.07
CA ILE A 503 -33.00 46.25 48.24
C ILE A 503 -33.46 45.71 49.61
N ALA A 504 -32.97 44.54 50.03
CA ALA A 504 -33.34 43.94 51.31
C ALA A 504 -32.96 44.84 52.49
N ALA A 505 -31.80 45.49 52.46
CA ALA A 505 -31.41 46.46 53.49
C ALA A 505 -32.36 47.66 53.54
N GLY A 506 -32.78 48.19 52.38
CA GLY A 506 -33.78 49.25 52.33
C GLY A 506 -35.16 48.83 52.86
N LEU A 507 -35.55 47.57 52.65
CA LEU A 507 -36.79 47.02 53.20
C LEU A 507 -36.70 46.79 54.71
N GLU A 508 -35.58 46.29 55.21
CA GLU A 508 -35.30 46.10 56.64
C GLU A 508 -35.40 47.44 57.38
N ALA A 509 -34.68 48.46 56.91
CA ALA A 509 -34.71 49.78 57.55
C ALA A 509 -36.12 50.39 57.58
N ARG A 510 -36.92 50.19 56.51
CA ARG A 510 -38.33 50.60 56.49
C ARG A 510 -39.17 49.85 57.51
N GLN A 511 -38.92 48.56 57.69
CA GLN A 511 -39.59 47.75 58.70
C GLN A 511 -39.24 48.23 60.10
N THR A 512 -37.96 48.48 60.40
CA THR A 512 -37.51 49.04 61.70
C THR A 512 -38.22 50.34 62.04
N VAL A 513 -38.37 51.25 61.06
CA VAL A 513 -39.09 52.53 61.26
C VAL A 513 -40.57 52.30 61.55
N ILE A 514 -41.21 51.32 60.89
CA ILE A 514 -42.61 50.98 61.13
C ILE A 514 -42.78 50.38 62.53
N GLU A 515 -41.92 49.45 62.93
CA GLU A 515 -41.93 48.84 64.26
C GLU A 515 -41.76 49.88 65.37
N ALA A 516 -40.83 50.82 65.21
CA ALA A 516 -40.63 51.92 66.16
C ALA A 516 -41.88 52.83 66.27
N ARG A 517 -42.53 53.14 65.14
CA ARG A 517 -43.76 53.93 65.12
C ARG A 517 -44.94 53.19 65.75
N LEU A 518 -45.02 51.88 65.54
CA LEU A 518 -46.04 51.04 66.13
C LEU A 518 -45.88 50.97 67.64
N ALA A 519 -44.66 50.71 68.14
CA ALA A 519 -44.37 50.71 69.57
C ALA A 519 -44.70 52.06 70.23
N ALA A 520 -44.40 53.17 69.55
CA ALA A 520 -44.76 54.50 70.02
C ALA A 520 -46.30 54.69 70.11
N LEU A 521 -47.05 54.21 69.11
CA LEU A 521 -48.52 54.26 69.12
C LEU A 521 -49.11 53.38 70.24
N GLU A 522 -48.60 52.17 70.43
CA GLU A 522 -49.05 51.24 71.48
C GLU A 522 -48.78 51.81 72.88
N SER A 523 -47.65 52.51 73.07
CA SER A 523 -47.33 53.20 74.32
C SER A 523 -48.16 54.47 74.58
N ALA A 524 -48.84 54.99 73.56
CA ALA A 524 -49.63 56.23 73.63
C ALA A 524 -51.14 55.98 73.87
N VAL A 525 -51.59 54.72 73.96
CA VAL A 525 -52.97 54.39 74.32
C VAL A 525 -53.12 54.46 75.86
N PRO A 526 -54.01 55.32 76.40
CA PRO A 526 -54.18 55.50 77.84
C PRO A 526 -54.74 54.27 78.58
#